data_AF-A0A965G440-F1
#
_entry.id   AF-A0A965G440-F1
#
_cell.length_a   1.000
_cell.length_b   1.000
_cell.length_c   1.000
_cell.angle_alpha   90.00
_cell.angle_beta   90.00
_cell.angle_gamma   90.00
#
_symmetry.space_group_name_H-M   'P 1'
#
loop_
_entity.id
_entity.type
_entity.pdbx_description
1 polymer ?
#
loop_
_entity_poly.entity_id
_entity_poly.type
_entity_poly.pdbx_seq_one_letter_code
_entity_poly.pdbx_strand_id
1 'polypeptide(L)'
;MVLVAVAALGLGRSGEEVPFASLKSQRGFFLYQKQPFTGTATSESAGRRTEAEFWDGRMHGRLRTWHPNGQLETEVYFENGKKEGRARLWDSRGQLRQETRFRDGLAEGDATEWYDNGNLERRTGWEKGKRSGRVETWHENGKKKGVGSFQDGQREGTFVVWWPNGKKRAETNYRKGIPEGCWTEWDEEGNKLRQAWFQNGKETEGVQDRQS
;
A
#
# COMPACT_ATOMS: atom_id res chain seq x y z
N MET A 1 -6.70 -33.27 -53.86
CA MET A 1 -5.81 -32.86 -52.76
C MET A 1 -6.50 -31.70 -52.06
N VAL A 2 -7.20 -31.97 -50.95
CA VAL A 2 -7.95 -30.96 -50.21
C VAL A 2 -6.97 -30.21 -49.32
N LEU A 3 -6.70 -28.95 -49.63
CA LEU A 3 -5.99 -28.05 -48.74
C LEU A 3 -6.93 -27.73 -47.57
N VAL A 4 -6.70 -28.40 -46.45
CA VAL A 4 -7.26 -28.00 -45.15
C VAL A 4 -6.54 -26.71 -44.77
N ALA A 5 -7.25 -25.58 -44.89
CA ALA A 5 -6.83 -24.32 -44.31
C ALA A 5 -6.77 -24.51 -42.79
N VAL A 6 -5.56 -24.58 -42.24
CA VAL A 6 -5.33 -24.51 -40.80
C VAL A 6 -5.75 -23.12 -40.37
N ALA A 7 -6.89 -23.03 -39.68
CA ALA A 7 -7.33 -21.81 -39.02
C ALA A 7 -6.21 -21.33 -38.10
N ALA A 8 -5.64 -20.16 -38.42
CA ALA A 8 -4.81 -19.43 -37.49
C ALA A 8 -5.70 -19.08 -36.28
N LEU A 9 -5.54 -19.85 -35.20
CA LEU A 9 -6.08 -19.54 -33.88
C LEU A 9 -5.65 -18.11 -33.55
N GLY A 10 -6.65 -17.23 -33.40
CA GLY A 10 -6.44 -15.82 -33.13
C GLY A 10 -5.69 -15.63 -31.82
N LEU A 11 -4.37 -15.52 -31.90
CA LEU A 11 -3.60 -14.77 -30.92
C LEU A 11 -4.21 -13.36 -30.96
N GLY A 12 -4.87 -12.95 -29.87
CA GLY A 12 -5.41 -11.59 -29.72
C GLY A 12 -4.37 -10.59 -30.20
N ARG A 13 -4.76 -9.74 -31.15
CA ARG A 13 -3.79 -8.83 -31.79
C ARG A 13 -3.35 -7.83 -30.73
N SER A 14 -2.04 -7.74 -30.50
CA SER A 14 -1.47 -6.64 -29.73
C SER A 14 -2.02 -5.31 -30.29
N GLY A 15 -2.79 -4.58 -29.47
CA GLY A 15 -3.48 -3.34 -29.87
C GLY A 15 -5.00 -3.41 -30.01
N GLU A 16 -5.64 -4.56 -29.75
CA GLU A 16 -7.11 -4.64 -29.68
C GLU A 16 -7.65 -3.89 -28.44
N GLU A 17 -8.64 -3.02 -28.63
CA GLU A 17 -9.33 -2.31 -27.54
C GLU A 17 -10.81 -2.73 -27.47
N VAL A 18 -11.29 -3.13 -26.30
CA VAL A 18 -12.68 -3.57 -26.10
C VAL A 18 -13.30 -2.95 -24.83
N PRO A 19 -14.62 -2.79 -24.75
CA PRO A 19 -15.28 -2.46 -23.49
C PRO A 19 -14.99 -3.54 -22.43
N PHE A 20 -14.63 -3.15 -21.22
CA PHE A 20 -14.36 -4.07 -20.11
C PHE A 20 -15.55 -5.00 -19.83
N ALA A 21 -16.77 -4.49 -19.99
CA ALA A 21 -18.01 -5.26 -19.86
C ALA A 21 -18.16 -6.41 -20.89
N SER A 22 -17.37 -6.41 -21.96
CA SER A 22 -17.36 -7.48 -22.96
C SER A 22 -16.49 -8.68 -22.56
N LEU A 23 -15.63 -8.52 -21.55
CA LEU A 23 -14.78 -9.58 -21.02
C LEU A 23 -15.55 -10.45 -20.02
N LYS A 24 -15.29 -11.76 -20.05
CA LYS A 24 -15.79 -12.71 -19.05
C LYS A 24 -14.64 -13.24 -18.22
N SER A 25 -14.71 -13.11 -16.89
CA SER A 25 -13.74 -13.74 -15.99
C SER A 25 -14.09 -15.21 -15.79
N GLN A 26 -13.12 -16.10 -16.02
CA GLN A 26 -13.25 -17.53 -15.83
C GLN A 26 -11.92 -18.12 -15.34
N ARG A 27 -11.92 -18.74 -14.16
CA ARG A 27 -10.74 -19.42 -13.57
C ARG A 27 -9.47 -18.54 -13.52
N GLY A 28 -9.62 -17.24 -13.26
CA GLY A 28 -8.50 -16.29 -13.17
C GLY A 28 -8.01 -15.75 -14.52
N PHE A 29 -8.71 -16.04 -15.61
CA PHE A 29 -8.48 -15.48 -16.94
C PHE A 29 -9.65 -14.59 -17.37
N PHE A 30 -9.35 -13.57 -18.16
CA PHE A 30 -10.30 -12.72 -18.86
C PHE A 30 -10.43 -13.19 -20.29
N LEU A 31 -11.64 -13.57 -20.67
CA LEU A 31 -11.94 -14.10 -21.98
C LEU A 31 -12.73 -13.09 -22.81
N TYR A 32 -12.33 -12.89 -24.06
CA TYR A 32 -13.12 -12.20 -25.09
C TYR A 32 -13.49 -13.22 -26.17
N GLN A 33 -14.77 -13.30 -26.53
CA GLN A 33 -15.27 -14.28 -27.51
C GLN A 33 -14.83 -15.74 -27.21
N LYS A 34 -14.80 -16.10 -25.92
CA LYS A 34 -14.37 -17.42 -25.39
C LYS A 34 -12.87 -17.73 -25.53
N GLN A 35 -12.03 -16.77 -25.89
CA GLN A 35 -10.57 -16.91 -25.96
C GLN A 35 -9.88 -15.98 -24.94
N PRO A 36 -8.69 -16.34 -24.41
CA PRO A 36 -7.93 -15.44 -23.54
C PRO A 36 -7.66 -14.10 -24.22
N PHE A 37 -8.00 -13.02 -23.53
CA PHE A 37 -7.91 -11.67 -24.09
C PHE A 37 -6.48 -11.12 -24.01
N THR A 38 -6.01 -10.56 -25.13
CA THR A 38 -4.78 -9.76 -25.21
C THR A 38 -5.14 -8.42 -25.83
N GLY A 39 -4.82 -7.32 -25.14
CA GLY A 39 -5.22 -5.98 -25.56
C GLY A 39 -5.58 -5.08 -24.38
N THR A 40 -6.26 -3.99 -24.67
CA THR A 40 -6.70 -3.00 -23.70
C THR A 40 -8.21 -3.10 -23.49
N ALA A 41 -8.65 -3.11 -22.24
CA ALA A 41 -10.06 -3.04 -21.91
C ALA A 41 -10.40 -1.71 -21.24
N THR A 42 -11.43 -1.02 -21.72
CA THR A 42 -11.84 0.30 -21.24
C THR A 42 -13.24 0.30 -20.65
N SER A 43 -13.49 1.13 -19.66
CA SER A 43 -14.85 1.39 -19.16
C SER A 43 -15.00 2.85 -18.75
N GLU A 44 -16.22 3.36 -18.88
CA GLU A 44 -16.58 4.70 -18.44
C GLU A 44 -17.94 4.66 -17.75
N SER A 45 -18.03 5.24 -16.55
CA SER A 45 -19.28 5.34 -15.79
C SER A 45 -19.23 6.55 -14.87
N ALA A 46 -20.27 7.39 -14.91
CA ALA A 46 -20.37 8.62 -14.12
C ALA A 46 -19.13 9.54 -14.24
N GLY A 47 -18.57 9.64 -15.46
CA GLY A 47 -17.36 10.41 -15.77
C GLY A 47 -16.04 9.76 -15.33
N ARG A 48 -16.09 8.64 -14.57
CA ARG A 48 -14.89 7.89 -14.20
C ARG A 48 -14.51 6.94 -15.32
N ARG A 49 -13.25 6.96 -15.72
CA ARG A 49 -12.70 6.06 -16.75
C ARG A 49 -11.78 5.02 -16.12
N THR A 50 -11.76 3.82 -16.69
CA THR A 50 -10.75 2.77 -16.41
C THR A 50 -10.17 2.27 -17.71
N GLU A 51 -8.88 1.97 -17.71
CA GLU A 51 -8.13 1.33 -18.79
C GLU A 51 -7.26 0.23 -18.17
N ALA A 52 -7.33 -0.98 -18.68
CA ALA A 52 -6.54 -2.12 -18.19
C ALA A 52 -5.94 -2.91 -19.35
N GLU A 53 -4.65 -3.19 -19.28
CA GLU A 53 -3.92 -3.96 -20.29
C GLU A 53 -3.87 -5.45 -19.90
N PHE A 54 -4.03 -6.32 -20.90
CA PHE A 54 -4.06 -7.77 -20.76
C PHE A 54 -3.15 -8.47 -21.76
N TRP A 55 -2.58 -9.58 -21.32
CA TRP A 55 -1.85 -10.55 -22.14
C TRP A 55 -2.29 -11.97 -21.77
N ASP A 56 -2.73 -12.73 -22.76
CA ASP A 56 -3.17 -14.13 -22.60
C ASP A 56 -4.19 -14.30 -21.46
N GLY A 57 -5.18 -13.41 -21.44
CA GLY A 57 -6.26 -13.37 -20.47
C GLY A 57 -5.86 -12.94 -19.07
N ARG A 58 -4.64 -12.45 -18.84
CA ARG A 58 -4.19 -11.94 -17.53
C ARG A 58 -3.85 -10.46 -17.63
N MET A 59 -4.06 -9.70 -16.56
CA MET A 59 -3.59 -8.32 -16.51
C MET A 59 -2.07 -8.30 -16.71
N HIS A 60 -1.61 -7.51 -17.67
CA HIS A 60 -0.20 -7.38 -18.03
C HIS A 60 0.00 -5.99 -18.62
N GLY A 61 0.92 -5.20 -18.05
CA GLY A 61 1.04 -3.79 -18.36
C GLY A 61 0.29 -2.93 -17.34
N ARG A 62 -0.30 -1.82 -17.78
CA ARG A 62 -0.88 -0.82 -16.87
C ARG A 62 -2.38 -1.03 -16.63
N LEU A 63 -2.77 -0.79 -15.39
CA LEU A 63 -4.13 -0.44 -14.98
C LEU A 63 -4.14 1.04 -14.61
N ARG A 64 -5.03 1.82 -15.24
CA ARG A 64 -5.22 3.24 -14.97
C ARG A 64 -6.69 3.55 -14.71
N THR A 65 -6.96 4.38 -13.72
CA THR A 65 -8.30 4.96 -13.48
C THR A 65 -8.21 6.47 -13.44
N TRP A 66 -9.29 7.15 -13.82
CA TRP A 66 -9.40 8.60 -13.80
C TRP A 66 -10.61 9.05 -12.99
N HIS A 67 -10.43 10.16 -12.27
CA HIS A 67 -11.51 10.90 -11.63
C HIS A 67 -12.50 11.45 -12.66
N PRO A 68 -13.74 11.81 -12.24
CA PRO A 68 -14.74 12.42 -13.13
C PRO A 68 -14.26 13.68 -13.87
N ASN A 69 -13.28 14.38 -13.31
CA ASN A 69 -12.67 15.57 -13.92
C ASN A 69 -11.55 15.26 -14.93
N GLY A 70 -11.33 13.98 -15.25
CA GLY A 70 -10.30 13.53 -16.19
C GLY A 70 -8.89 13.44 -15.62
N GLN A 71 -8.66 13.77 -14.34
CA GLN A 71 -7.35 13.60 -13.71
C GLN A 71 -7.09 12.14 -13.37
N LEU A 72 -5.83 11.71 -13.50
CA LEU A 72 -5.43 10.35 -13.14
C LEU A 72 -5.68 10.13 -11.64
N GLU A 73 -6.33 9.02 -11.31
CA GLU A 73 -6.63 8.64 -9.94
C GLU A 73 -5.72 7.51 -9.49
N THR A 74 -5.57 6.45 -10.29
CA THR A 74 -4.75 5.29 -9.93
C THR A 74 -3.92 4.85 -11.14
N GLU A 75 -2.68 4.44 -10.89
CA GLU A 75 -1.83 3.74 -11.85
C GLU A 75 -1.18 2.56 -11.13
N VAL A 76 -1.36 1.35 -11.65
CA VAL A 76 -0.75 0.12 -11.14
C VAL A 76 -0.20 -0.67 -12.30
N TYR A 77 1.02 -1.16 -12.20
CA TYR A 77 1.61 -2.05 -13.19
C TYR A 77 1.44 -3.51 -12.78
N PHE A 78 1.15 -4.36 -13.76
CA PHE A 78 0.94 -5.80 -13.60
C PHE A 78 1.85 -6.59 -14.54
N GLU A 79 2.31 -7.73 -14.06
CA GLU A 79 2.97 -8.75 -14.86
C GLU A 79 2.30 -10.10 -14.58
N ASN A 80 1.70 -10.68 -15.63
CA ASN A 80 1.04 -12.00 -15.57
C ASN A 80 -0.03 -12.13 -14.46
N GLY A 81 -0.76 -11.06 -14.22
CA GLY A 81 -1.83 -10.95 -13.23
C GLY A 81 -1.37 -10.57 -11.83
N LYS A 82 -0.06 -10.36 -11.60
CA LYS A 82 0.49 -9.91 -10.31
C LYS A 82 0.91 -8.45 -10.41
N LYS A 83 0.72 -7.67 -9.33
CA LYS A 83 1.25 -6.30 -9.27
C LYS A 83 2.78 -6.33 -9.27
N GLU A 84 3.39 -5.45 -10.05
CA GLU A 84 4.83 -5.34 -10.20
C GLU A 84 5.24 -3.87 -10.29
N GLY A 85 6.41 -3.49 -9.76
CA GLY A 85 6.85 -2.10 -9.81
C GLY A 85 6.03 -1.17 -8.91
N ARG A 86 5.71 0.04 -9.38
CA ARG A 86 5.05 1.07 -8.55
C ARG A 86 3.54 1.08 -8.77
N ALA A 87 2.80 1.21 -7.67
CA ALA A 87 1.40 1.58 -7.63
C ALA A 87 1.28 2.98 -7.05
N ARG A 88 0.47 3.84 -7.68
CA ARG A 88 0.26 5.23 -7.28
C ARG A 88 -1.23 5.57 -7.25
N LEU A 89 -1.58 6.43 -6.30
CA LEU A 89 -2.92 6.98 -6.12
C LEU A 89 -2.81 8.49 -6.02
N TRP A 90 -3.66 9.22 -6.74
CA TRP A 90 -3.77 10.67 -6.72
C TRP A 90 -5.20 11.11 -6.36
N ASP A 91 -5.33 12.27 -5.73
CA ASP A 91 -6.62 12.89 -5.46
C ASP A 91 -7.21 13.56 -6.71
N SER A 92 -8.44 14.08 -6.60
CA SER A 92 -9.13 14.78 -7.68
C SER A 92 -8.58 16.18 -7.98
N ARG A 93 -7.44 16.56 -7.38
CA ARG A 93 -6.66 17.75 -7.75
C ARG A 93 -5.34 17.37 -8.42
N GLY A 94 -5.06 16.06 -8.57
CA GLY A 94 -3.84 15.53 -9.17
C GLY A 94 -2.69 15.43 -8.19
N GLN A 95 -2.94 15.58 -6.89
CA GLN A 95 -1.91 15.46 -5.85
C GLN A 95 -1.71 13.98 -5.48
N LEU A 96 -0.45 13.54 -5.49
CA LEU A 96 -0.09 12.17 -5.11
C LEU A 96 -0.44 11.93 -3.63
N ARG A 97 -1.20 10.86 -3.38
CA ARG A 97 -1.69 10.45 -2.05
C ARG A 97 -1.00 9.24 -1.49
N GLN A 98 -0.63 8.33 -2.38
CA GLN A 98 0.02 7.09 -2.00
C GLN A 98 0.92 6.60 -3.13
N GLU A 99 2.08 6.07 -2.75
CA GLU A 99 2.97 5.32 -3.62
C GLU A 99 3.39 4.06 -2.85
N THR A 100 3.29 2.89 -3.48
CA THR A 100 3.74 1.62 -2.92
C THR A 100 4.43 0.83 -4.01
N ARG A 101 5.57 0.21 -3.68
CA ARG A 101 6.26 -0.70 -4.59
C ARG A 101 5.83 -2.15 -4.32
N PHE A 102 5.68 -2.90 -5.39
CA PHE A 102 5.32 -4.30 -5.43
C PHE A 102 6.37 -5.10 -6.18
N ARG A 103 6.56 -6.35 -5.75
CA ARG A 103 7.24 -7.41 -6.50
C ARG A 103 6.44 -8.69 -6.34
N ASP A 104 6.17 -9.40 -7.43
CA ASP A 104 5.42 -10.67 -7.41
C ASP A 104 4.03 -10.55 -6.74
N GLY A 105 3.39 -9.39 -6.84
CA GLY A 105 2.09 -9.12 -6.21
C GLY A 105 2.15 -8.78 -4.73
N LEU A 106 3.34 -8.75 -4.12
CA LEU A 106 3.56 -8.45 -2.71
C LEU A 106 4.21 -7.08 -2.54
N ALA A 107 3.80 -6.30 -1.54
CA ALA A 107 4.44 -5.02 -1.24
C ALA A 107 5.90 -5.23 -0.83
N GLU A 108 6.80 -4.40 -1.36
CA GLU A 108 8.25 -4.48 -1.14
C GLU A 108 8.87 -3.08 -1.15
N GLY A 109 9.76 -2.80 -0.19
CA GLY A 109 10.37 -1.49 0.00
C GLY A 109 9.42 -0.52 0.71
N ASP A 110 9.60 0.77 0.49
CA ASP A 110 8.79 1.79 1.16
C ASP A 110 7.42 1.98 0.50
N ALA A 111 6.39 2.03 1.33
CA ALA A 111 5.11 2.64 1.01
C ALA A 111 5.07 4.04 1.64
N THR A 112 4.69 5.04 0.84
CA THR A 112 4.65 6.44 1.22
C THR A 112 3.25 6.99 1.02
N GLU A 113 2.76 7.76 1.98
CA GLU A 113 1.44 8.39 1.97
C GLU A 113 1.57 9.86 2.35
N TRP A 114 0.72 10.70 1.77
CA TRP A 114 0.73 12.15 1.94
C TRP A 114 -0.65 12.67 2.34
N TYR A 115 -0.66 13.78 3.06
CA TYR A 115 -1.85 14.57 3.43
C TYR A 115 -2.35 15.47 2.29
N ASP A 116 -3.53 16.08 2.47
CA ASP A 116 -4.21 16.99 1.52
C ASP A 116 -3.45 18.28 1.25
N ASN A 117 -2.54 18.63 2.14
CA ASN A 117 -1.63 19.76 1.99
C ASN A 117 -0.31 19.35 1.32
N GLY A 118 -0.14 18.09 0.93
CA GLY A 118 1.08 17.55 0.31
C GLY A 118 2.20 17.20 1.29
N ASN A 119 2.02 17.43 2.59
CA ASN A 119 2.99 17.00 3.59
C ASN A 119 2.97 15.48 3.71
N LEU A 120 4.14 14.92 3.98
CA LEU A 120 4.29 13.49 4.24
C LEU A 120 3.44 13.11 5.45
N GLU A 121 2.64 12.05 5.33
CA GLU A 121 1.82 11.51 6.41
C GLU A 121 2.50 10.29 7.03
N ARG A 122 2.95 9.38 6.17
CA ARG A 122 3.48 8.08 6.60
C ARG A 122 4.47 7.51 5.60
N ARG A 123 5.49 6.85 6.13
CA ARG A 123 6.42 6.00 5.40
C ARG A 123 6.55 4.68 6.15
N THR A 124 6.29 3.57 5.46
CA THR A 124 6.31 2.22 6.05
C THR A 124 7.14 1.31 5.18
N GLY A 125 8.15 0.65 5.77
CA GLY A 125 8.89 -0.41 5.09
C GLY A 125 8.07 -1.71 4.97
N TRP A 126 8.19 -2.37 3.83
CA TRP A 126 7.56 -3.64 3.51
C TRP A 126 8.56 -4.64 2.94
N GLU A 127 8.37 -5.90 3.28
CA GLU A 127 9.11 -7.04 2.75
C GLU A 127 8.16 -8.20 2.54
N LYS A 128 8.06 -8.70 1.30
CA LYS A 128 7.21 -9.83 0.92
C LYS A 128 5.77 -9.68 1.45
N GLY A 129 5.22 -8.47 1.35
CA GLY A 129 3.84 -8.17 1.75
C GLY A 129 3.62 -8.00 3.26
N LYS A 130 4.66 -8.05 4.08
CA LYS A 130 4.60 -7.77 5.53
C LYS A 130 5.33 -6.48 5.85
N ARG A 131 4.91 -5.76 6.88
CA ARG A 131 5.66 -4.60 7.38
C ARG A 131 7.01 -5.08 7.92
N SER A 132 8.09 -4.47 7.46
CA SER A 132 9.46 -4.82 7.83
C SER A 132 10.32 -3.57 7.79
N GLY A 133 11.16 -3.38 8.80
CA GLY A 133 11.99 -2.19 8.96
C GLY A 133 11.23 -1.01 9.56
N ARG A 134 11.68 0.21 9.23
CA ARG A 134 11.25 1.44 9.89
C ARG A 134 9.83 1.83 9.47
N VAL A 135 9.05 2.29 10.44
CA VAL A 135 7.81 3.05 10.22
C VAL A 135 7.99 4.46 10.75
N GLU A 136 7.51 5.43 9.99
CA GLU A 136 7.54 6.83 10.36
C GLU A 136 6.20 7.47 10.03
N THR A 137 5.71 8.31 10.92
CA THR A 137 4.51 9.11 10.71
C THR A 137 4.78 10.56 11.08
N TRP A 138 4.03 11.45 10.45
CA TRP A 138 4.11 12.89 10.63
C TRP A 138 2.71 13.43 10.90
N HIS A 139 2.65 14.60 11.52
CA HIS A 139 1.44 15.40 11.64
C HIS A 139 1.23 16.22 10.37
N GLU A 140 0.02 16.70 10.14
CA GLU A 140 -0.29 17.55 8.98
C GLU A 140 0.59 18.80 8.90
N ASN A 141 1.08 19.30 10.04
CA ASN A 141 2.01 20.44 10.11
C ASN A 141 3.47 20.07 9.71
N GLY A 142 3.72 18.84 9.28
CA GLY A 142 5.04 18.34 8.85
C GLY A 142 5.98 17.92 9.98
N LYS A 143 5.61 18.08 11.25
CA LYS A 143 6.40 17.60 12.38
C LYS A 143 6.24 16.09 12.57
N LYS A 144 7.25 15.42 13.12
CA LYS A 144 7.18 13.99 13.43
C LYS A 144 6.04 13.70 14.39
N LYS A 145 5.26 12.68 14.06
CA LYS A 145 4.16 12.14 14.87
C LYS A 145 4.55 10.83 15.51
N GLY A 146 5.31 9.99 14.82
CA GLY A 146 5.76 8.73 15.38
C GLY A 146 6.90 8.08 14.60
N VAL A 147 7.62 7.22 15.30
CA VAL A 147 8.65 6.34 14.74
C VAL A 147 8.58 4.99 15.44
N GLY A 148 8.95 3.94 14.73
CA GLY A 148 9.19 2.62 15.28
C GLY A 148 9.69 1.67 14.21
N SER A 149 9.66 0.38 14.50
CA SER A 149 10.03 -0.65 13.55
C SER A 149 9.09 -1.85 13.58
N PHE A 150 9.01 -2.53 12.45
CA PHE A 150 8.34 -3.80 12.32
C PHE A 150 9.34 -4.89 11.91
N GLN A 151 9.10 -6.10 12.38
CA GLN A 151 9.75 -7.32 11.89
C GLN A 151 8.66 -8.34 11.61
N ASP A 152 8.60 -8.86 10.38
CA ASP A 152 7.60 -9.84 9.93
C ASP A 152 6.14 -9.44 10.24
N GLY A 153 5.83 -8.15 10.14
CA GLY A 153 4.51 -7.58 10.42
C GLY A 153 4.23 -7.27 11.89
N GLN A 154 5.14 -7.61 12.80
CA GLN A 154 5.01 -7.39 14.24
C GLN A 154 5.84 -6.18 14.68
N ARG A 155 5.37 -5.42 15.67
CA ARG A 155 6.15 -4.30 16.24
C ARG A 155 7.41 -4.85 16.91
N GLU A 156 8.54 -4.22 16.65
CA GLU A 156 9.84 -4.59 17.22
C GLU A 156 10.59 -3.32 17.63
N GLY A 157 11.21 -3.34 18.80
CA GLY A 157 11.99 -2.22 19.34
C GLY A 157 11.14 -1.07 19.87
N THR A 158 11.76 0.11 19.96
CA THR A 158 11.16 1.31 20.55
C THR A 158 10.22 2.00 19.58
N PHE A 159 9.00 2.25 20.03
CA PHE A 159 8.05 3.14 19.39
C PHE A 159 7.99 4.44 20.18
N VAL A 160 8.14 5.56 19.48
CA VAL A 160 8.00 6.89 20.06
C VAL A 160 6.93 7.65 19.30
N VAL A 161 6.06 8.34 20.04
CA VAL A 161 5.00 9.19 19.50
C VAL A 161 5.17 10.60 20.08
N TRP A 162 4.91 11.62 19.27
CA TRP A 162 5.00 13.02 19.65
C TRP A 162 3.67 13.74 19.43
N TRP A 163 3.41 14.76 20.24
CA TRP A 163 2.33 15.72 20.04
C TRP A 163 2.63 16.65 18.86
N PRO A 164 1.63 17.34 18.28
CA PRO A 164 1.84 18.29 17.18
C PRO A 164 2.80 19.44 17.52
N ASN A 165 2.97 19.76 18.82
CA ASN A 165 3.92 20.75 19.28
C ASN A 165 5.38 20.26 19.22
N GLY A 166 5.62 18.95 19.06
CA GLY A 166 6.93 18.31 18.98
C GLY A 166 7.41 17.70 20.30
N LYS A 167 6.67 17.88 21.40
CA LYS A 167 6.97 17.22 22.68
C LYS A 167 6.55 15.75 22.61
N LYS A 168 7.28 14.93 23.36
CA LYS A 168 7.04 13.50 23.43
C LYS A 168 5.67 13.24 24.05
N ARG A 169 4.90 12.34 23.45
CA ARG A 169 3.59 11.91 23.93
C ARG A 169 3.68 10.55 24.60
N ALA A 170 4.34 9.61 23.94
CA ALA A 170 4.48 8.26 24.45
C ALA A 170 5.74 7.59 23.95
N GLU A 171 6.25 6.65 24.74
CA GLU A 171 7.30 5.73 24.37
C GLU A 171 7.00 4.34 24.92
N THR A 172 7.13 3.34 24.06
CA THR A 172 6.90 1.94 24.38
C THR A 172 7.94 1.09 23.68
N ASN A 173 8.43 0.05 24.36
CA ASN A 173 9.24 -0.98 23.72
C ASN A 173 8.38 -2.22 23.41
N TYR A 174 8.63 -2.81 22.24
CA TYR A 174 7.94 -4.02 21.78
C TYR A 174 8.96 -5.11 21.44
N ARG A 175 8.60 -6.36 21.72
CA ARG A 175 9.27 -7.55 21.20
C ARG A 175 8.21 -8.47 20.62
N LYS A 176 8.33 -8.81 19.33
CA LYS A 176 7.36 -9.68 18.63
C LYS A 176 5.91 -9.20 18.79
N GLY A 177 5.70 -7.89 18.70
CA GLY A 177 4.40 -7.24 18.86
C GLY A 177 3.90 -7.09 20.29
N ILE A 178 4.62 -7.63 21.28
CA ILE A 178 4.22 -7.61 22.69
C ILE A 178 4.93 -6.47 23.40
N PRO A 179 4.23 -5.59 24.15
CA PRO A 179 4.87 -4.59 25.00
C PRO A 179 5.83 -5.24 26.02
N GLU A 180 7.05 -4.73 26.09
CA GLU A 180 8.09 -5.22 27.01
C GLU A 180 8.97 -4.06 27.48
N GLY A 181 9.21 -3.95 28.78
CA GLY A 181 10.02 -2.90 29.38
C GLY A 181 9.24 -1.65 29.77
N CYS A 182 9.95 -0.53 29.88
CA CYS A 182 9.34 0.73 30.31
C CYS A 182 8.41 1.30 29.23
N TRP A 183 7.22 1.67 29.67
CA TRP A 183 6.26 2.47 28.95
C TRP A 183 6.08 3.80 29.67
N THR A 184 6.10 4.92 28.93
CA THR A 184 5.91 6.25 29.51
C THR A 184 4.98 7.08 28.63
N GLU A 185 4.11 7.86 29.28
CA GLU A 185 3.18 8.80 28.64
C GLU A 185 3.33 10.20 29.27
N TRP A 186 3.24 11.22 28.42
CA TRP A 186 3.35 12.63 28.78
C TRP A 186 2.20 13.44 28.16
N ASP A 187 1.80 14.51 28.84
CA ASP A 187 0.84 15.50 28.32
C ASP A 187 1.47 16.41 27.25
N GLU A 188 0.69 17.36 26.72
CA GLU A 188 1.15 18.31 25.71
C GLU A 188 2.17 19.31 26.27
N GLU A 189 2.17 19.56 27.57
CA GLU A 189 3.12 20.42 28.27
C GLU A 189 4.46 19.70 28.51
N GLY A 190 4.49 18.38 28.40
CA GLY A 190 5.66 17.52 28.62
C GLY A 190 5.76 16.99 30.05
N ASN A 191 4.73 17.17 30.87
CA ASN A 191 4.66 16.56 32.19
C ASN A 191 4.36 15.05 32.04
N LYS A 192 5.06 14.23 32.82
CA LYS A 192 4.84 12.78 32.82
C LYS A 192 3.48 12.48 33.44
N LEU A 193 2.56 11.93 32.66
CA LEU A 193 1.25 11.51 33.11
C LEU A 193 1.31 10.13 33.77
N ARG A 194 2.07 9.21 33.15
CA ARG A 194 2.15 7.84 33.61
C ARG A 194 3.46 7.18 33.19
N GLN A 195 3.91 6.26 34.02
CA GLN A 195 4.97 5.33 33.69
C GLN A 195 4.59 3.95 34.21
N ALA A 196 4.83 2.92 33.41
CA ALA A 196 4.54 1.54 33.75
C ALA A 196 5.66 0.64 33.23
N TRP A 197 5.78 -0.55 33.81
CA TRP A 197 6.67 -1.59 33.30
C TRP A 197 5.84 -2.74 32.77
N PHE A 198 6.18 -3.23 31.58
CA PHE A 198 5.51 -4.37 30.95
C PHE A 198 6.44 -5.58 30.87
N GLN A 199 5.94 -6.74 31.25
CA GLN A 199 6.58 -8.03 31.02
C GLN A 199 5.59 -8.97 30.35
N ASN A 200 5.97 -9.49 29.17
CA ASN A 200 5.10 -10.35 28.36
C ASN A 200 3.71 -9.75 28.10
N GLY A 201 3.66 -8.43 27.87
CA GLY A 201 2.43 -7.70 27.57
C GLY A 201 1.55 -7.42 28.77
N LYS A 202 1.94 -7.85 29.98
CA LYS A 202 1.25 -7.53 31.23
C LYS A 202 1.98 -6.42 31.95
N GLU A 203 1.23 -5.44 32.42
CA GLU A 203 1.76 -4.44 33.33
C GLU A 203 2.15 -5.12 34.65
N THR A 204 3.32 -4.78 35.16
CA THR A 204 3.85 -5.27 36.43
C THR A 204 4.01 -4.11 37.39
N GLU A 205 3.71 -4.33 38.67
CA GLU A 205 4.01 -3.37 39.73
C GLU A 205 5.54 -3.20 39.83
N GLY A 206 6.06 -2.03 39.43
CA GLY A 206 7.48 -1.74 39.52
C GLY A 206 7.99 -0.78 38.45
N VAL A 207 7.72 0.50 38.63
CA VAL A 207 8.68 1.56 38.25
C VAL A 207 9.35 2.06 39.53
N GLN A 208 9.75 1.15 40.42
CA GLN A 208 10.54 1.54 41.58
C GLN A 208 12.00 1.53 41.15
N ASP A 209 12.54 2.74 40.99
CA ASP A 209 13.94 3.12 41.07
C ASP A 209 14.93 1.97 40.89
N ARG A 210 15.25 1.65 39.64
CA ARG A 210 16.53 1.02 39.29
C ARG A 210 17.52 2.06 38.76
N GLN A 211 17.50 3.24 39.37
CA GLN A 211 18.64 4.15 39.41
C GLN A 211 19.14 4.18 40.85
N SER A 212 19.90 3.16 41.22
CA SER A 212 20.77 3.14 42.40
C SER A 212 22.03 2.39 42.03
#